data_AF-A0A662FPT8-F1
#
_entry.id   AF-A0A662FPT8-F1
#
_cell.length_a   1.000
_cell.length_b   1.000
_cell.length_c   1.000
_cell.angle_alpha   90.00
_cell.angle_beta   90.00
_cell.angle_gamma   90.00
#
_symmetry.space_group_name_H-M   'P 1'
#
loop_
_entity.id
_entity.type
_entity.pdbx_description
1 polymer ?
#
loop_
_entity_poly.entity_id
_entity_poly.type
_entity_poly.pdbx_seq_one_letter_code
_entity_poly.pdbx_strand_id
1 'polypeptide(L)' 'IRKLIKRNCVFLFELPSGEKVLVDGRVIVGRPEERIKRVVKDW' A
#
# COMPACT_ATOMS: atom_id res chain seq x y z
N ILE A 1 17.39 -1.74 -10.77
CA ILE A 1 16.37 -1.95 -9.72
C ILE A 1 16.50 -0.82 -8.68
N ARG A 2 15.46 0.00 -8.46
CA ARG A 2 15.50 1.07 -7.45
C ARG A 2 14.92 0.56 -6.13
N LYS A 3 15.65 0.75 -5.03
CA LYS A 3 15.16 0.48 -3.67
C LYS A 3 14.66 1.79 -3.08
N LEU A 4 13.43 1.80 -2.60
CA LEU A 4 12.77 2.98 -2.04
C LEU A 4 12.27 2.68 -0.64
N ILE A 5 12.41 3.65 0.27
CA ILE A 5 11.86 3.56 1.62
C ILE A 5 10.37 3.88 1.53
N LYS A 6 9.55 2.84 1.58
CA LYS A 6 8.08 2.97 1.44
C LYS A 6 7.48 3.97 2.43
N ARG A 7 7.98 4.01 3.66
CA ARG A 7 7.45 4.86 4.76
C ARG A 7 7.37 6.36 4.42
N ASN A 8 8.20 6.86 3.50
CA ASN A 8 8.30 8.29 3.19
C ASN A 8 7.72 8.64 1.81
N CYS A 9 6.91 7.76 1.23
CA CYS A 9 6.36 7.94 -0.10
C CYS A 9 4.84 7.75 -0.10
N VAL A 10 4.18 8.43 -1.03
CA VAL A 10 2.80 8.14 -1.43
C VAL A 10 2.85 7.44 -2.79
N PHE A 11 2.07 6.37 -2.93
CA PHE A 11 2.02 5.55 -4.13
C PHE A 11 0.68 5.74 -4.83
N LEU A 12 0.69 5.84 -6.16
CA LEU A 12 -0.51 5.83 -6.98
C LEU A 12 -0.69 4.42 -7.56
N PHE A 13 -1.74 3.72 -7.15
CA PHE A 13 -2.10 2.41 -7.71
C PHE A 13 -3.28 2.57 -8.67
N GLU A 14 -3.26 1.83 -9.76
CA GLU A 14 -4.39 1.68 -10.66
C GLU A 14 -5.04 0.33 -10.38
N LEU A 15 -6.34 0.34 -10.08
CA LEU A 15 -7.12 -0.86 -9.83
C LEU A 15 -7.59 -1.47 -11.17
N PRO A 16 -7.96 -2.76 -11.21
CA PRO A 16 -8.52 -3.36 -12.42
C PRO A 16 -9.80 -2.68 -12.92
N SER A 17 -10.50 -1.93 -12.06
CA SER A 17 -11.64 -1.07 -12.41
C SER A 17 -11.25 0.20 -13.18
N GLY A 18 -9.95 0.53 -13.29
CA GLY A 18 -9.43 1.78 -13.85
C GLY A 18 -9.32 2.93 -12.84
N GLU A 19 -9.76 2.71 -11.60
CA GLU A 19 -9.67 3.71 -10.52
C GLU A 19 -8.23 3.91 -10.07
N LYS A 20 -7.87 5.16 -9.77
CA LYS A 20 -6.54 5.52 -9.27
C LYS A 20 -6.61 5.85 -7.79
N VAL A 21 -5.86 5.10 -6.98
CA VAL A 21 -5.87 5.20 -5.52
C VAL A 21 -4.51 5.67 -5.01
N LEU A 22 -4.52 6.74 -4.22
CA LEU A 22 -3.35 7.20 -3.48
C LEU A 22 -3.23 6.38 -2.18
N VAL A 23 -2.09 5.73 -2.00
CA VAL A 23 -1.79 4.88 -0.84
C VAL A 23 -0.57 5.43 -0.13
N ASP A 24 -0.75 5.74 1.16
CA ASP A 24 0.36 6.09 2.03
C ASP A 24 1.30 4.90 2.21
N GLY A 25 2.57 5.08 1.87
CA GLY A 25 3.54 4.00 1.92
C GLY A 25 3.78 3.41 3.32
N ARG A 26 3.39 4.12 4.39
CA ARG A 26 3.42 3.63 5.78
C ARG A 26 2.50 2.41 5.97
N VAL A 27 1.37 2.35 5.27
CA VAL A 27 0.40 1.25 5.45
C VAL A 27 0.81 -0.05 4.76
N ILE A 28 1.70 0.04 3.76
CA ILE A 28 2.22 -1.11 2.99
C ILE A 28 3.65 -1.54 3.39
N VAL A 29 4.14 -1.08 4.55
CA VAL A 29 5.39 -1.58 5.16
C VAL A 29 5.17 -2.97 5.77
N GLY A 30 6.12 -3.88 5.54
CA GLY A 30 6.07 -5.28 5.99
C GLY A 30 5.92 -6.26 4.83
N ARG A 31 5.91 -7.55 5.14
CA ARG A 31 5.78 -8.60 4.12
C ARG A 31 4.32 -8.76 3.66
N PRO A 32 4.05 -9.17 2.40
CA PRO A 32 2.68 -9.35 1.91
C PRO A 32 1.80 -10.22 2.79
N GLU A 33 2.31 -11.35 3.25
CA GLU A 33 1.61 -12.32 4.11
C GLU A 33 1.23 -11.74 5.47
N GLU A 34 2.03 -10.82 6.02
CA GLU A 34 1.73 -10.12 7.27
C GLU A 34 0.63 -9.07 7.06
N ARG A 35 0.63 -8.41 5.90
CA ARG A 35 -0.36 -7.38 5.57
C ARG A 35 -1.75 -7.95 5.37
N ILE A 36 -1.87 -9.15 4.78
CA ILE A 36 -3.17 -9.82 4.58
C ILE A 36 -3.86 -10.13 5.92
N LYS A 37 -3.08 -10.37 6.98
CA LYS A 37 -3.62 -10.63 8.34
C LYS A 37 -4.13 -9.38 9.05
N ARG A 38 -3.83 -8.17 8.55
CA ARG A 38 -4.28 -6.93 9.18
C ARG A 38 -5.77 -6.78 8.88
N VAL A 39 -6.60 -6.89 9.92
CA VAL A 39 -8.01 -6.51 9.83
C VAL A 39 -8.06 -5.02 9.53
N VAL A 40 -8.56 -4.66 8.35
CA VAL A 40 -8.86 -3.27 8.03
C VAL A 40 -10.04 -2.89 8.90
N LYS A 41 -9.87 -1.93 9.80
CA LYS A 41 -11.02 -1.38 10.55
C LYS A 41 -11.91 -0.66 9.54
N ASP A 42 -13.10 -1.21 9.33
CA ASP A 42 -14.21 -0.52 8.68
C ASP A 42 -14.58 0.72 9.54
N TRP A 43 -14.91 1.82 8.88
CA TRP A 43 -15.40 3.04 9.53
C TRP A 43 -16.92 2.98 9.67
#